data_AF-A0A399RRX9-F1
#
_entry.id   AF-A0A399RRX9-F1
#
_cell.length_a   1.000
_cell.length_b   1.000
_cell.length_c   1.000
_cell.angle_alpha   90.00
_cell.angle_beta   90.00
_cell.angle_gamma   90.00
#
_symmetry.space_group_name_H-M   'P 1'
#
loop_
_entity.id
_entity.type
_entity.pdbx_description
1 polymer ?
#
loop_
_entity_poly.entity_id
_entity_poly.type
_entity_poly.pdbx_seq_one_letter_code
_entity_poly.pdbx_strand_id
1 'polypeptide(L)'
;VDHGPTSYDALDDYPSFCIRAAHAVVADQREGTTALGVVFGGSGNGEQIAANKVEGARAALVWNLSTAVLARQHNDANVISIGARQHTVEEATAFIDAFIAEPFSAEERHARRIAQLAEYETTGAIAGHPVTD
;
A
#
# COMPACT_ATOMS: atom_id res chain seq x y z
N VAL A 1 -11.25 8.58 3.77
CA VAL A 1 -11.91 9.23 2.61
C VAL A 1 -12.27 8.14 1.63
N ASP A 2 -13.47 8.18 1.04
CA ASP A 2 -13.89 7.19 0.04
C ASP A 2 -13.49 7.67 -1.37
N HIS A 3 -12.73 6.84 -2.09
CA HIS A 3 -12.26 7.10 -3.46
C HIS A 3 -13.03 6.29 -4.51
N GLY A 4 -14.12 5.64 -4.10
CA GLY A 4 -15.00 4.83 -4.94
C GLY A 4 -14.56 3.36 -5.05
N PRO A 5 -15.37 2.55 -5.76
CA PRO A 5 -16.61 2.93 -6.44
C PRO A 5 -17.75 3.29 -5.47
N THR A 6 -18.57 4.28 -5.81
CA THR A 6 -19.69 4.75 -4.95
C THR A 6 -20.98 3.94 -5.13
N SER A 7 -20.99 3.03 -6.10
CA SER A 7 -22.11 2.14 -6.42
C SER A 7 -21.56 0.84 -6.99
N TYR A 8 -22.27 -0.26 -6.77
CA TYR A 8 -21.89 -1.55 -7.33
C TYR A 8 -22.10 -1.58 -8.85
N ASP A 9 -21.02 -1.84 -9.58
CA ASP A 9 -21.03 -2.24 -10.99
C ASP A 9 -20.20 -3.51 -11.11
N ALA A 10 -20.80 -4.59 -11.62
CA ALA A 10 -20.14 -5.88 -11.71
C ALA A 10 -18.99 -5.91 -12.74
N LEU A 11 -18.91 -4.89 -13.60
CA LEU A 11 -17.94 -4.78 -14.69
C LEU A 11 -16.98 -3.59 -14.51
N ASP A 12 -16.95 -2.96 -13.34
CA ASP A 12 -16.04 -1.84 -13.11
C ASP A 12 -14.57 -2.26 -13.06
N ASP A 13 -13.70 -1.27 -13.29
CA ASP A 13 -12.26 -1.45 -13.40
C ASP A 13 -11.53 -0.89 -12.18
N TYR A 14 -10.97 -1.78 -11.36
CA TYR A 14 -10.26 -1.45 -10.14
C TYR A 14 -9.14 -0.37 -10.25
N PRO A 15 -8.34 -0.26 -11.35
CA PRO A 15 -7.13 0.55 -11.32
C PRO A 15 -7.38 2.02 -10.95
N SER A 16 -8.45 2.61 -11.45
CA SER A 16 -8.73 4.04 -11.23
C SER A 16 -9.04 4.36 -9.76
N PHE A 17 -9.70 3.44 -9.03
CA PHE A 17 -10.01 3.60 -7.62
C PHE A 17 -8.75 3.46 -6.76
N CYS A 18 -7.94 2.42 -7.05
CA CYS A 18 -6.72 2.14 -6.30
C CYS A 18 -5.67 3.25 -6.47
N ILE A 19 -5.49 3.72 -7.71
CA ILE A 19 -4.55 4.80 -8.03
C ILE A 19 -5.00 6.11 -7.37
N ARG A 20 -6.30 6.44 -7.38
CA ARG A 20 -6.81 7.63 -6.69
C ARG A 20 -6.58 7.58 -5.18
N ALA A 21 -6.85 6.45 -4.54
CA ALA A 21 -6.59 6.27 -3.11
C ALA A 21 -5.10 6.41 -2.77
N ALA A 22 -4.22 5.78 -3.55
CA ALA A 22 -2.77 5.88 -3.37
C ALA A 22 -2.25 7.32 -3.58
N HIS A 23 -2.73 8.03 -4.62
CA HIS A 23 -2.38 9.43 -4.83
C HIS A 23 -2.79 10.32 -3.67
N ALA A 24 -4.01 10.13 -3.14
CA ALA A 24 -4.49 10.93 -2.01
C ALA A 24 -3.62 10.72 -0.77
N VAL A 25 -3.28 9.46 -0.44
CA VAL A 25 -2.39 9.15 0.69
C VAL A 25 -1.04 9.81 0.54
N VAL A 26 -0.41 9.69 -0.64
CA VAL A 26 0.91 10.30 -0.89
C VAL A 26 0.84 11.83 -0.82
N ALA A 27 -0.21 12.43 -1.37
CA ALA A 27 -0.40 13.88 -1.33
C ALA A 27 -0.56 14.38 0.11
N ASP A 28 -1.44 13.76 0.89
CA ASP A 28 -1.68 14.11 2.29
C ASP A 28 -0.38 14.00 3.12
N GLN A 29 0.39 12.93 2.93
CA GLN A 29 1.67 12.73 3.61
C GLN A 29 2.72 13.79 3.21
N ARG A 30 2.76 14.20 1.95
CA ARG A 30 3.65 15.29 1.47
C ARG A 30 3.28 16.64 2.08
N GLU A 31 2.01 16.85 2.43
CA GLU A 31 1.52 18.04 3.12
C GLU A 31 1.68 17.95 4.65
N GLY A 32 2.24 16.86 5.18
CA GLY A 32 2.46 16.66 6.62
C GLY A 32 1.24 16.10 7.36
N THR A 33 0.22 15.64 6.65
CA THR A 33 -0.95 14.97 7.23
C THR A 33 -0.68 13.47 7.35
N THR A 34 -0.92 12.91 8.54
CA THR A 34 -0.88 11.46 8.73
C THR A 34 -2.03 10.81 7.96
N ALA A 35 -1.71 10.10 6.89
CA ALA A 35 -2.67 9.37 6.07
C ALA A 35 -2.22 7.94 5.80
N LEU A 36 -3.18 7.03 5.70
CA LEU A 36 -3.01 5.63 5.29
C LEU A 36 -4.15 5.25 4.34
N GLY A 37 -3.89 4.31 3.43
CA GLY A 37 -4.85 3.85 2.43
C GLY A 37 -5.19 2.38 2.56
N VAL A 38 -6.42 2.04 2.21
CA VAL A 38 -6.88 0.65 2.05
C VAL A 38 -7.56 0.54 0.69
N VAL A 39 -7.16 -0.44 -0.11
CA VAL A 39 -7.79 -0.77 -1.39
C VAL A 39 -8.32 -2.21 -1.37
N PHE A 40 -9.40 -2.46 -2.09
CA PHE A 40 -10.08 -3.75 -2.07
C PHE A 40 -10.38 -4.23 -3.49
N GLY A 41 -10.34 -5.55 -3.65
CA GLY A 41 -10.88 -6.21 -4.82
C GLY A 41 -11.10 -7.69 -4.56
N GLY A 42 -11.20 -8.49 -5.64
CA GLY A 42 -11.46 -9.92 -5.50
C GLY A 42 -10.34 -10.65 -4.73
N SER A 43 -9.09 -10.47 -5.17
CA SER A 43 -7.90 -11.06 -4.54
C SER A 43 -6.99 -10.05 -3.86
N GLY A 44 -7.14 -8.75 -4.16
CA GLY A 44 -6.27 -7.69 -3.65
C GLY A 44 -4.97 -7.51 -4.43
N ASN A 45 -4.59 -8.47 -5.30
CA ASN A 45 -3.32 -8.39 -6.03
C ASN A 45 -3.33 -7.29 -7.09
N GLY A 46 -4.36 -7.24 -7.94
CA GLY A 46 -4.45 -6.21 -8.98
C GLY A 46 -4.44 -4.81 -8.37
N GLU A 47 -5.13 -4.66 -7.25
CA GLU A 47 -5.32 -3.40 -6.55
C GLU A 47 -3.99 -2.87 -5.97
N GLN A 48 -3.18 -3.73 -5.33
CA GLN A 48 -1.86 -3.30 -4.87
C GLN A 48 -0.86 -3.12 -6.02
N ILE A 49 -0.96 -3.89 -7.12
CA ILE A 49 -0.15 -3.67 -8.33
C ILE A 49 -0.43 -2.27 -8.89
N ALA A 50 -1.69 -1.87 -8.98
CA ALA A 50 -2.10 -0.55 -9.45
C ALA A 50 -1.67 0.56 -8.49
N ALA A 51 -1.91 0.40 -7.18
CA ALA A 51 -1.51 1.38 -6.18
C ALA A 51 0.02 1.63 -6.16
N ASN A 52 0.83 0.57 -6.30
CA ASN A 52 2.30 0.69 -6.38
C ASN A 52 2.81 1.36 -7.67
N LYS A 53 1.95 1.73 -8.63
CA LYS A 53 2.35 2.58 -9.76
C LYS A 53 2.36 4.06 -9.43
N VAL A 54 1.82 4.46 -8.28
CA VAL A 54 1.84 5.83 -7.81
C VAL A 54 3.19 6.09 -7.12
N GLU A 55 3.93 7.07 -7.62
CA GLU A 55 5.22 7.47 -7.04
C GLU A 55 5.07 7.78 -5.53
N GLY A 56 5.89 7.13 -4.71
CA GLY A 56 5.88 7.26 -3.25
C GLY A 56 4.87 6.36 -2.53
N ALA A 57 4.01 5.64 -3.26
CA ALA A 57 3.11 4.65 -2.67
C ALA A 57 3.85 3.32 -2.44
N ARG A 58 3.62 2.74 -1.26
CA ARG A 58 4.08 1.40 -0.89
C ARG A 58 2.86 0.60 -0.46
N ALA A 59 2.31 -0.17 -1.39
CA ALA A 59 1.10 -0.95 -1.19
C ALA A 59 1.42 -2.44 -0.93
N ALA A 60 1.13 -2.92 0.27
CA ALA A 60 1.31 -4.32 0.66
C ALA A 60 0.01 -5.12 0.47
N LEU A 61 0.11 -6.38 0.01
CA LEU A 61 -1.01 -7.32 0.08
C LEU A 61 -1.09 -7.91 1.49
N VAL A 62 -2.22 -7.72 2.15
CA VAL A 62 -2.49 -8.23 3.49
C VAL A 62 -3.47 -9.39 3.40
N TRP A 63 -3.06 -10.54 3.94
CA TRP A 63 -3.85 -11.79 3.90
C TRP A 63 -3.90 -12.51 5.26
N ASN A 64 -3.27 -11.93 6.28
CA ASN A 64 -3.37 -12.32 7.68
C ASN A 64 -2.89 -11.18 8.59
N LEU A 65 -3.12 -11.32 9.91
CA LEU A 65 -2.76 -10.32 10.91
C LEU A 65 -1.26 -9.99 10.93
N SER A 66 -0.41 -11.00 10.76
CA SER A 66 1.04 -10.80 10.74
C SER A 66 1.46 -9.93 9.55
N THR A 67 0.87 -10.16 8.37
CA THR A 67 1.18 -9.32 7.19
C THR A 67 0.69 -7.89 7.31
N ALA A 68 -0.41 -7.63 8.04
CA ALA A 68 -0.88 -6.28 8.34
C ALA A 68 0.15 -5.50 9.18
N VAL A 69 0.65 -6.15 10.24
CA VAL A 69 1.67 -5.59 11.15
C VAL A 69 3.00 -5.39 10.41
N LEU A 70 3.46 -6.41 9.69
CA LEU A 70 4.74 -6.37 8.96
C LEU A 70 4.74 -5.33 7.83
N ALA A 71 3.58 -5.09 7.20
CA ALA A 71 3.44 -4.02 6.20
C ALA A 71 3.85 -2.66 6.78
N ARG A 72 3.46 -2.34 8.01
CA ARG A 72 3.91 -1.13 8.72
C ARG A 72 5.35 -1.28 9.19
N GLN A 73 5.65 -2.30 9.98
CA GLN A 73 6.95 -2.42 10.66
C GLN A 73 8.14 -2.48 9.72
N HIS A 74 8.05 -3.23 8.61
CA HIS A 74 9.20 -3.54 7.75
C HIS A 74 9.23 -2.75 6.46
N ASN A 75 8.06 -2.39 5.93
CA ASN A 75 7.92 -1.80 4.61
C ASN A 75 7.51 -0.33 4.68
N ASP A 76 7.14 0.17 5.87
CA ASP A 76 6.46 1.45 6.04
C ASP A 76 5.39 1.64 4.96
N ALA A 77 4.59 0.59 4.72
CA ALA A 77 3.54 0.62 3.72
C ALA A 77 2.53 1.70 4.11
N ASN A 78 2.27 2.64 3.21
CA ASN A 78 1.26 3.67 3.41
C ASN A 78 -0.09 3.26 2.81
N VAL A 79 -0.13 2.19 2.03
CA VAL A 79 -1.34 1.57 1.50
C VAL A 79 -1.33 0.07 1.79
N ILE A 80 -2.47 -0.52 2.09
CA ILE A 80 -2.66 -1.97 2.04
C ILE A 80 -3.75 -2.34 1.05
N SER A 81 -3.65 -3.55 0.52
CA SER A 81 -4.70 -4.18 -0.27
C SER A 81 -5.18 -5.45 0.38
N ILE A 82 -6.48 -5.70 0.33
CA ILE A 82 -7.13 -6.89 0.88
C ILE A 82 -8.02 -7.52 -0.20
N GLY A 83 -7.89 -8.84 -0.36
CA GLY A 83 -8.81 -9.63 -1.17
C GLY A 83 -10.12 -9.86 -0.45
N ALA A 84 -11.15 -9.08 -0.76
CA ALA A 84 -12.45 -9.13 -0.10
C ALA A 84 -13.20 -10.47 -0.31
N ARG A 85 -12.81 -11.28 -1.32
CA ARG A 85 -13.36 -12.64 -1.52
C ARG A 85 -12.56 -13.73 -0.81
N GLN A 86 -11.47 -13.38 -0.12
CA GLN A 86 -10.56 -14.34 0.53
C GLN A 86 -10.76 -14.43 2.05
N HIS A 87 -11.53 -13.52 2.63
CA HIS A 87 -11.63 -13.34 4.07
C HIS A 87 -13.07 -13.06 4.49
N THR A 88 -13.38 -13.32 5.75
CA THR A 88 -14.61 -12.78 6.34
C THR A 88 -14.47 -11.27 6.57
N VAL A 89 -15.60 -10.59 6.81
CA VAL A 89 -15.60 -9.15 7.13
C VAL A 89 -14.84 -8.90 8.43
N GLU A 90 -14.98 -9.78 9.41
CA GLU A 90 -14.31 -9.69 10.71
C GLU A 90 -12.78 -9.81 10.55
N GLU A 91 -12.30 -10.77 9.75
CA GLU A 91 -10.88 -10.92 9.45
C GLU A 91 -10.32 -9.68 8.73
N ALA A 92 -10.99 -9.23 7.67
CA ALA A 92 -10.56 -8.04 6.92
C ALA A 92 -10.51 -6.79 7.81
N THR A 93 -11.49 -6.62 8.69
CA THR A 93 -11.54 -5.49 9.64
C THR A 93 -10.38 -5.57 10.63
N ALA A 94 -10.12 -6.75 11.20
CA ALA A 94 -9.00 -6.94 12.13
C ALA A 94 -7.63 -6.65 11.47
N PHE A 95 -7.47 -6.95 10.18
CA PHE A 95 -6.26 -6.61 9.45
C PHE A 95 -6.09 -5.10 9.26
N ILE A 96 -7.18 -4.39 8.96
CA ILE A 96 -7.19 -2.93 8.83
C ILE A 96 -6.85 -2.28 10.16
N ASP A 97 -7.48 -2.72 11.25
CA ASP A 97 -7.21 -2.21 12.61
C ASP A 97 -5.73 -2.37 12.98
N ALA A 98 -5.16 -3.56 12.74
CA ALA A 98 -3.75 -3.82 12.99
C ALA A 98 -2.82 -2.94 12.14
N PHE A 99 -3.15 -2.75 10.86
CA PHE A 99 -2.36 -1.89 9.97
C PHE A 99 -2.41 -0.41 10.39
N ILE A 100 -3.57 0.09 10.83
CA ILE A 100 -3.71 1.48 11.26
C ILE A 100 -2.99 1.73 12.59
N ALA A 101 -3.07 0.77 13.51
CA ALA A 101 -2.49 0.91 14.85
C ALA A 101 -0.95 0.76 14.87
N GLU A 102 -0.39 0.02 13.92
CA GLU A 102 1.04 -0.34 13.95
C GLU A 102 1.94 0.78 13.40
N PRO A 103 2.93 1.27 14.18
CA PRO A 103 3.91 2.23 13.70
C PRO A 103 4.97 1.58 12.81
N PHE A 104 5.66 2.39 12.00
CA PHE A 104 6.88 1.94 11.35
C PHE A 104 7.98 1.71 12.39
N SER A 105 8.71 0.60 12.30
CA SER A 105 9.78 0.25 13.25
C SER A 105 10.96 1.23 13.24
N ALA A 106 11.16 1.94 12.13
CA ALA A 106 12.30 2.81 11.88
C ALA A 106 13.68 2.12 12.02
N GLU A 107 13.74 0.77 12.01
CA GLU A 107 15.03 0.11 12.05
C GLU A 107 15.84 0.42 10.78
N GLU A 108 17.13 0.69 10.97
CA GLU A 108 18.05 1.14 9.92
C GLU A 108 18.03 0.25 8.67
N ARG A 109 17.90 -1.07 8.82
CA ARG A 109 17.82 -1.99 7.67
C ARG A 109 16.57 -1.78 6.82
N HIS A 110 15.45 -1.40 7.42
CA HIS A 110 14.18 -1.19 6.74
C HIS A 110 14.16 0.19 6.07
N ALA A 111 14.57 1.23 6.80
CA ALA A 111 14.69 2.58 6.27
C ALA A 111 15.62 2.64 5.05
N ARG A 112 16.81 2.00 5.13
CA ARG A 112 17.75 1.93 4.00
C ARG A 112 17.14 1.27 2.76
N ARG A 113 16.41 0.17 2.91
CA ARG A 113 15.76 -0.54 1.78
C ARG A 113 14.65 0.31 1.14
N ILE A 114 13.90 1.04 1.95
CA ILE A 114 12.88 1.98 1.46
C ILE A 114 13.54 3.12 0.68
N ALA A 115 14.67 3.65 1.17
CA ALA A 115 15.43 4.69 0.46
C ALA A 115 15.95 4.18 -0.90
N GLN A 116 16.44 2.94 -0.98
CA GLN A 116 16.85 2.31 -2.24
C GLN A 116 15.69 2.19 -3.23
N LEU A 117 14.50 1.80 -2.76
CA LEU A 117 13.30 1.73 -3.60
C LEU A 117 12.88 3.13 -4.11
N ALA A 118 12.93 4.15 -3.26
CA ALA A 118 12.62 5.52 -3.65
C ALA A 118 13.62 6.10 -4.67
N GLU A 119 14.90 5.75 -4.54
CA GLU A 119 15.92 6.10 -5.54
C GLU A 119 15.61 5.44 -6.89
N TYR A 120 15.31 4.14 -6.89
CA TYR A 120 14.96 3.41 -8.11
C TYR A 120 13.69 3.96 -8.75
N GLU A 121 12.68 4.29 -7.96
CA GLU A 121 11.41 4.83 -8.43
C GLU A 121 11.58 6.14 -9.22
N THR A 122 12.55 6.98 -8.85
CA THR A 122 12.77 8.29 -9.45
C THR A 122 13.87 8.31 -10.51
N THR A 123 14.84 7.39 -10.44
CA THR A 123 16.04 7.41 -11.29
C THR A 123 16.19 6.17 -12.18
N GLY A 124 15.52 5.06 -11.85
CA GLY A 124 15.75 3.76 -12.46
C GLY A 124 17.03 3.06 -11.98
N ALA A 125 17.74 3.59 -10.98
CA ALA A 125 18.99 3.03 -10.45
C ALA A 125 18.97 2.94 -8.91
N ILE A 126 19.91 2.17 -8.35
CA ILE A 126 20.18 2.12 -6.91
C ILE A 126 21.68 2.31 -6.69
N ALA A 127 22.09 3.32 -5.92
CA ALA A 127 23.50 3.61 -5.69
C ALA A 127 24.23 2.42 -5.07
N GLY A 128 25.33 2.00 -5.70
CA GLY A 128 26.13 0.85 -5.28
C GLY A 128 25.50 -0.52 -5.57
N HIS A 129 24.34 -0.56 -6.21
CA HIS A 129 23.61 -1.79 -6.55
C HIS A 129 23.10 -1.73 -8.01
N PRO A 130 23.91 -2.16 -8.99
CA PRO A 130 23.49 -2.15 -10.39
C PRO A 130 22.20 -2.98 -10.59
N VAL A 131 21.22 -2.39 -11.27
CA VAL A 131 19.90 -3.00 -11.55
C VAL A 131 19.83 -3.57 -12.98
N THR A 132 20.65 -3.04 -13.89
CA THR A 132 20.87 -3.56 -15.23
C THR A 132 22.35 -3.92 -15.41
N ASP A 133 22.62 -4.89 -16.28
CA ASP A 133 23.98 -5.32 -16.64
C ASP A 133 24.83 -4.20 -17.26
#